data_AF-A0A1J4KA12-F1
#
_entry.id   AF-A0A1J4KA12-F1
#
_cell.length_a   1.000
_cell.length_b   1.000
_cell.length_c   1.000
_cell.angle_alpha   90.00
_cell.angle_beta   90.00
_cell.angle_gamma   90.00
#
_symmetry.space_group_name_H-M   'P 1'
#
loop_
_entity.id
_entity.type
_entity.pdbx_description
1 polymer ?
#
loop_
_entity_poly.entity_id
_entity_poly.type
_entity_poly.pdbx_seq_one_letter_code
_entity_poly.pdbx_strand_id
1 'polypeptide(L)'
;MQEQSDFERLAALATLASPSHRQTAQKQDSHHYTPPGEPIVRCVCRKLTNSNNTILCSQCNSLLHIECLEENVTPDSFNYVCPFCRNSSSEILINSDIDIGLMHHEIRNTKASGKYDDLLKSAQSISQVTKELQKAAAWVETLCSRDDVYDSILTTADACIDGCEDTGVEDELISERSMMKEISLFLHKIAEESEKYKSPILDCVLDQIVTHPL
;
A
#
# COMPACT_ATOMS: atom_id res chain seq x y z
N MET A 1 44.25 -18.90 20.60
CA MET A 1 43.45 -19.69 19.63
C MET A 1 42.02 -19.91 20.09
N GLN A 2 41.75 -20.21 21.36
CA GLN A 2 40.38 -20.41 21.86
C GLN A 2 39.49 -19.17 21.71
N GLU A 3 39.99 -17.99 22.09
CA GLU A 3 39.21 -16.74 22.06
C GLU A 3 38.75 -16.34 20.65
N GLN A 4 39.58 -16.56 19.63
CA GLN A 4 39.23 -16.24 18.25
C GLN A 4 38.06 -17.11 17.75
N SER A 5 38.06 -18.41 18.11
CA SER A 5 36.96 -19.33 17.83
C SER A 5 35.67 -18.91 18.54
N ASP A 6 35.77 -18.45 19.79
CA ASP A 6 34.62 -17.98 20.57
C ASP A 6 34.03 -16.69 19.99
N PHE A 7 34.87 -15.77 19.49
CA PHE A 7 34.44 -14.56 18.80
C PHE A 7 33.74 -14.85 17.45
N GLU A 8 34.28 -15.76 16.64
CA GLU A 8 33.65 -16.17 15.37
C GLU A 8 32.28 -16.81 15.63
N ARG A 9 32.17 -17.62 16.68
CA ARG A 9 30.92 -18.25 17.08
C ARG A 9 29.89 -17.24 17.60
N LEU A 10 30.31 -16.23 18.36
CA LEU A 10 29.44 -15.13 18.79
C LEU A 10 28.98 -14.27 17.61
N ALA A 11 29.86 -13.97 16.65
CA ALA A 11 29.49 -13.23 15.44
C ALA A 11 28.48 -13.99 14.57
N ALA A 12 28.65 -15.31 14.44
CA ALA A 12 27.67 -16.16 13.75
C ALA A 12 26.31 -16.16 14.47
N LEU A 13 26.29 -16.27 15.80
CA LEU A 13 25.05 -16.21 16.58
C LEU A 13 24.38 -14.82 16.51
N ALA A 14 25.16 -13.74 16.52
CA ALA A 14 24.65 -12.38 16.35
C ALA A 14 24.03 -12.18 14.96
N THR A 15 24.63 -12.76 13.92
CA THR A 15 24.09 -12.74 12.56
C THR A 15 22.75 -13.47 12.48
N LEU A 16 22.64 -14.64 13.12
CA LEU A 16 21.38 -15.41 13.22
C LEU A 16 20.33 -14.72 14.10
N ALA A 17 20.76 -13.91 15.08
CA ALA A 17 19.88 -13.12 15.93
C ALA A 17 19.41 -11.81 15.27
N SER A 18 20.01 -11.41 14.14
CA SER A 18 19.60 -10.22 13.39
C SER A 18 18.13 -10.33 12.96
N PRO A 19 17.33 -9.25 13.12
CA PRO A 19 15.94 -9.21 12.63
C PRO A 19 15.81 -9.61 11.16
N SER A 20 16.80 -9.26 10.32
CA SER A 20 16.84 -9.61 8.90
C SER A 20 16.94 -11.12 8.66
N HIS A 21 17.61 -11.86 9.55
CA HIS A 21 17.71 -13.34 9.49
C HIS A 21 16.51 -14.02 10.17
N ARG A 22 15.89 -13.41 11.18
CA ARG A 22 14.64 -13.95 11.77
C ARG A 22 13.46 -13.87 10.80
N GLN A 23 13.40 -12.82 9.98
CA GLN A 23 12.33 -12.68 8.98
C GLN A 23 12.43 -13.73 7.85
N THR A 24 13.64 -14.17 7.51
CA THR A 24 13.83 -15.25 6.51
C THR A 24 13.66 -16.65 7.08
N ALA A 25 13.77 -16.82 8.40
CA ALA A 25 13.66 -18.10 9.09
C ALA A 25 12.25 -18.43 9.63
N GLN A 26 11.24 -17.60 9.37
CA GLN A 26 9.86 -18.08 9.46
C GLN A 26 9.75 -19.21 8.44
N LYS A 27 9.60 -20.45 8.94
CA LYS A 27 9.31 -21.63 8.13
C LYS A 27 8.18 -21.26 7.18
N GLN A 28 8.52 -20.95 5.94
CA GLN A 28 7.57 -20.86 4.87
C GLN A 28 6.99 -22.26 4.80
N ASP A 29 5.73 -22.42 5.17
CA ASP A 29 4.96 -23.59 4.78
C ASP A 29 4.82 -23.51 3.26
N SER A 30 5.89 -23.93 2.57
CA SER A 30 6.01 -24.01 1.12
C SER A 30 4.92 -24.88 0.49
N HIS A 31 4.19 -25.62 1.33
CA HIS A 31 3.03 -26.42 0.99
C HIS A 31 1.79 -25.62 0.56
N HIS A 32 1.82 -24.28 0.61
CA HIS A 32 0.69 -23.45 0.22
C HIS A 32 0.91 -22.53 -0.99
N TYR A 33 2.09 -22.60 -1.63
CA TYR A 33 2.31 -21.91 -2.89
C TYR A 33 1.48 -22.56 -3.99
N THR A 34 0.67 -21.78 -4.70
CA THR A 34 -0.03 -22.23 -5.90
C THR A 34 0.74 -21.70 -7.11
N PRO A 35 0.98 -22.51 -8.16
CA PRO A 35 1.55 -22.06 -9.43
C PRO A 35 0.55 -21.23 -10.26
N PRO A 36 1.02 -20.18 -10.99
CA PRO A 36 0.16 -19.38 -11.84
C PRO A 36 -0.63 -20.26 -12.82
N GLY A 37 -1.94 -20.03 -12.91
CA GLY A 37 -2.85 -20.79 -13.78
C GLY A 37 -3.53 -21.98 -13.11
N GLU A 38 -3.06 -22.42 -11.94
CA GLU A 38 -3.81 -23.39 -11.14
C GLU A 38 -4.94 -22.69 -10.37
N PRO A 39 -6.14 -23.28 -10.33
CA PRO A 39 -7.28 -22.66 -9.66
C PRO A 39 -7.10 -22.73 -8.15
N ILE A 40 -7.35 -21.60 -7.48
CA ILE A 40 -7.25 -21.49 -6.02
C ILE A 40 -8.60 -21.72 -5.35
N VAL A 41 -8.62 -22.34 -4.17
CA VAL A 41 -9.85 -22.43 -3.36
C VAL A 41 -10.13 -21.09 -2.70
N ARG A 42 -11.24 -20.46 -3.07
CA ARG A 42 -11.75 -19.20 -2.50
C ARG A 42 -13.23 -19.34 -2.20
N CYS A 43 -13.58 -20.12 -1.18
CA CYS A 43 -14.96 -20.35 -0.79
C CYS A 43 -15.42 -19.41 0.34
N VAL A 44 -16.73 -19.16 0.42
CA VAL A 44 -17.37 -18.34 1.47
C VAL A 44 -17.17 -18.92 2.88
N CYS A 45 -16.97 -20.23 3.00
CA CYS A 45 -16.67 -20.90 4.27
C CYS A 45 -15.22 -20.67 4.76
N ARG A 46 -14.37 -20.05 3.93
CA ARG A 46 -12.95 -19.76 4.18
C ARG A 46 -12.06 -21.00 4.42
N LYS A 47 -12.54 -22.20 4.09
CA LYS A 47 -11.72 -23.42 4.14
C LYS A 47 -10.97 -23.61 2.82
N LEU A 48 -9.68 -23.93 2.90
CA LEU A 48 -8.81 -24.18 1.74
C LEU A 48 -8.88 -25.61 1.21
N THR A 49 -9.56 -26.51 1.92
CA THR A 49 -9.64 -27.92 1.57
C THR A 49 -10.40 -28.10 0.27
N ASN A 50 -9.83 -28.78 -0.73
CA ASN A 50 -10.60 -29.23 -1.88
C ASN A 50 -11.60 -30.30 -1.40
N SER A 51 -12.90 -30.02 -1.51
CA SER A 51 -13.91 -31.07 -1.42
C SER A 51 -14.03 -31.76 -2.79
N ASN A 52 -14.61 -32.96 -2.82
CA ASN A 52 -14.89 -33.65 -4.08
C ASN A 52 -15.97 -32.95 -4.92
N ASN A 53 -16.64 -31.92 -4.37
CA ASN A 53 -17.77 -31.26 -5.00
C ASN A 53 -17.56 -29.73 -5.02
N THR A 54 -16.71 -29.30 -5.96
CA THR A 54 -16.36 -27.89 -6.19
C THR A 54 -16.85 -27.42 -7.55
N ILE A 55 -17.06 -26.11 -7.67
CA ILE A 55 -17.36 -25.43 -8.93
C ILE A 55 -16.35 -24.31 -9.16
N LEU A 56 -15.99 -24.10 -10.42
CA LEU A 56 -15.04 -23.08 -10.85
C LEU A 56 -15.77 -21.80 -11.27
N CYS A 57 -15.29 -20.65 -10.80
CA CYS A 57 -15.79 -19.35 -11.26
C CYS A 57 -15.23 -19.02 -12.65
N SER A 58 -16.09 -18.67 -13.61
CA SER A 58 -15.68 -18.29 -14.97
C SER A 58 -14.92 -16.95 -15.05
N GLN A 59 -15.05 -16.08 -14.02
CA GLN A 59 -14.40 -14.76 -14.00
C GLN A 59 -13.04 -14.75 -13.29
N CYS A 60 -12.96 -15.32 -12.08
CA CYS A 60 -11.74 -15.28 -11.27
C CYS A 60 -11.00 -16.62 -11.17
N ASN A 61 -11.47 -17.65 -11.90
CA ASN A 61 -10.89 -18.98 -11.91
C ASN A 61 -10.70 -19.62 -10.52
N SER A 62 -11.49 -19.20 -9.52
CA SER A 62 -11.44 -19.72 -8.16
C SER A 62 -12.40 -20.89 -7.97
N LEU A 63 -12.03 -21.85 -7.13
CA LEU A 63 -12.85 -22.98 -6.70
C LEU A 63 -13.68 -22.64 -5.48
N LEU A 64 -14.96 -22.99 -5.52
CA LEU A 64 -15.90 -22.87 -4.42
C LEU A 64 -16.54 -24.23 -4.12
N HIS A 65 -16.77 -24.54 -2.85
CA HIS A 65 -17.55 -25.72 -2.48
C HIS A 65 -19.01 -25.51 -2.86
N ILE A 66 -19.60 -26.44 -3.60
CA ILE A 66 -21.00 -26.35 -4.04
C ILE A 66 -21.93 -26.30 -2.81
N GLU A 67 -21.62 -27.06 -1.77
CA GLU A 67 -22.38 -27.10 -0.51
C GLU A 67 -22.40 -25.77 0.27
N CYS A 68 -21.43 -24.89 0.00
CA CYS A 68 -21.36 -23.58 0.65
C CYS A 68 -22.10 -22.49 -0.13
N LEU A 69 -22.70 -22.83 -1.27
CA LEU A 69 -23.49 -21.91 -2.07
C LEU A 69 -24.95 -22.07 -1.68
N GLU A 70 -25.64 -20.95 -1.42
CA GLU A 70 -27.05 -20.94 -1.01
C GLU A 70 -28.01 -21.27 -2.18
N GLU A 71 -27.49 -21.25 -3.41
CA GLU A 71 -28.26 -21.50 -4.64
C GLU A 71 -28.18 -22.98 -5.04
N ASN A 72 -29.25 -23.51 -5.65
CA ASN A 72 -29.23 -24.83 -6.31
C ASN A 72 -28.36 -24.76 -7.58
N VAL A 73 -27.05 -24.57 -7.41
CA VAL A 73 -26.10 -24.46 -8.49
C VAL A 73 -25.92 -25.84 -9.11
N THR A 74 -26.29 -25.96 -10.38
CA THR A 74 -26.03 -27.17 -11.16
C THR A 74 -24.54 -27.23 -11.52
N PRO A 75 -23.83 -28.34 -11.25
CA PRO A 75 -22.39 -28.49 -11.50
C PRO A 75 -21.98 -28.24 -12.96
N ASP A 76 -22.89 -28.41 -13.91
CA ASP A 76 -22.63 -28.28 -15.36
C ASP A 76 -22.68 -26.83 -15.88
N SER A 77 -22.79 -25.83 -15.00
CA SER A 77 -22.81 -24.43 -15.43
C SER A 77 -21.40 -23.94 -15.74
N PHE A 78 -20.96 -24.11 -16.99
CA PHE A 78 -19.69 -23.57 -17.52
C PHE A 78 -19.50 -22.05 -17.31
N ASN A 79 -20.58 -21.33 -17.01
CA ASN A 79 -20.60 -19.87 -16.84
C ASN A 79 -20.90 -19.44 -15.39
N TYR A 80 -20.62 -20.28 -14.40
CA TYR A 80 -20.85 -19.91 -13.01
C TYR A 80 -20.00 -18.71 -12.58
N VAL A 81 -20.64 -17.66 -12.05
CA VAL A 81 -19.96 -16.50 -11.44
C VAL A 81 -20.15 -16.56 -9.93
N CYS A 82 -19.04 -16.54 -9.18
CA CYS A 82 -19.06 -16.67 -7.73
C CYS A 82 -19.62 -15.42 -7.03
N PRO A 83 -20.07 -15.52 -5.76
CA PRO A 83 -20.64 -14.38 -5.03
C PRO A 83 -19.68 -13.17 -4.94
N PHE A 84 -18.38 -13.42 -4.84
CA PHE A 84 -17.37 -12.36 -4.80
C PHE A 84 -17.26 -11.59 -6.12
N CYS A 85 -17.43 -12.29 -7.25
CA CYS A 85 -17.38 -11.71 -8.59
C CYS A 85 -18.71 -11.11 -9.04
N ARG A 86 -19.82 -11.43 -8.37
CA ARG A 86 -21.13 -10.81 -8.62
C ARG A 86 -21.24 -9.39 -8.05
N ASN A 87 -20.38 -9.01 -7.11
CA ASN A 87 -20.36 -7.66 -6.54
C ASN A 87 -19.82 -6.64 -7.56
N SER A 88 -20.38 -5.43 -7.57
CA SER A 88 -20.03 -4.34 -8.50
C SER A 88 -18.53 -3.98 -8.56
N SER A 89 -17.78 -4.32 -7.52
CA SER A 89 -16.33 -4.10 -7.45
C SER A 89 -15.54 -4.90 -8.51
N SER A 90 -16.04 -6.07 -8.93
CA SER A 90 -15.37 -6.89 -9.95
C SER A 90 -15.42 -6.26 -11.34
N GLU A 91 -16.54 -5.61 -11.68
CA GLU A 91 -16.74 -4.94 -12.96
C GLU A 91 -15.72 -3.81 -13.16
N ILE A 92 -15.41 -3.06 -12.11
CA ILE A 92 -14.41 -2.00 -12.13
C ILE A 92 -13.03 -2.57 -12.47
N LEU A 93 -12.67 -3.71 -11.88
CA LEU A 93 -11.40 -4.38 -12.13
C LEU A 93 -11.34 -4.93 -13.56
N ILE A 94 -12.41 -5.57 -14.03
CA ILE A 94 -12.51 -6.12 -15.40
C ILE A 94 -12.43 -5.01 -16.45
N ASN A 95 -13.15 -3.90 -16.26
CA ASN A 95 -13.12 -2.75 -17.16
C ASN A 95 -11.76 -2.03 -17.20
N SER A 96 -10.90 -2.33 -16.23
CA SER A 96 -9.54 -1.79 -16.14
C SER A 96 -8.48 -2.78 -16.64
N ASP A 97 -8.89 -3.85 -17.36
CA ASP A 97 -8.03 -4.93 -17.85
C ASP A 97 -7.22 -5.64 -16.75
N ILE A 98 -7.77 -5.71 -15.53
CA ILE A 98 -7.13 -6.43 -14.42
C ILE A 98 -7.62 -7.87 -14.40
N ASP A 99 -6.68 -8.82 -14.57
CA ASP A 99 -6.94 -10.24 -14.39
C ASP A 99 -7.18 -10.54 -12.90
N ILE A 100 -8.46 -10.73 -12.54
CA ILE A 100 -8.89 -11.01 -11.17
C ILE A 100 -8.31 -12.36 -10.68
N GLY A 101 -8.19 -13.36 -11.56
CA GLY A 101 -7.66 -14.67 -11.19
C GLY A 101 -6.18 -14.58 -10.82
N LEU A 102 -5.39 -13.88 -11.64
CA LEU A 102 -3.99 -13.61 -11.34
C LEU A 102 -3.82 -12.78 -10.06
N MET A 103 -4.66 -11.75 -9.87
CA MET A 103 -4.65 -10.95 -8.66
C MET A 103 -4.91 -11.80 -7.40
N HIS A 104 -5.94 -12.66 -7.40
CA HIS A 104 -6.21 -13.54 -6.25
C HIS A 104 -5.08 -14.51 -5.99
N HIS A 105 -4.44 -15.01 -7.04
CA HIS A 105 -3.27 -15.87 -6.94
C HIS A 105 -2.09 -15.18 -6.25
N GLU A 106 -1.79 -13.93 -6.63
CA GLU A 106 -0.77 -13.10 -5.98
C GLU A 106 -1.11 -12.80 -4.51
N ILE A 107 -2.38 -12.49 -4.22
CA ILE A 107 -2.84 -12.27 -2.84
C ILE A 107 -2.62 -13.52 -1.98
N ARG A 108 -3.01 -14.69 -2.49
CA ARG A 108 -2.83 -15.97 -1.78
C ARG A 108 -1.36 -16.27 -1.54
N ASN A 109 -0.52 -16.15 -2.56
CA ASN A 109 0.91 -16.43 -2.43
C ASN A 109 1.62 -15.44 -1.49
N THR A 110 1.20 -14.17 -1.50
CA THR A 110 1.70 -13.15 -0.56
C THR A 110 1.31 -13.46 0.89
N LYS A 111 0.09 -13.96 1.10
CA LYS A 111 -0.38 -14.46 2.41
C LYS A 111 0.43 -15.67 2.87
N ALA A 112 0.61 -16.65 2.00
CA ALA A 112 1.40 -17.85 2.29
C ALA A 112 2.88 -17.52 2.58
N SER A 113 3.44 -16.48 1.95
CA SER A 113 4.83 -16.06 2.16
C SER A 113 5.04 -15.18 3.40
N GLY A 114 3.98 -14.83 4.15
CA GLY A 114 4.07 -13.94 5.31
C GLY A 114 4.34 -12.46 4.96
N LYS A 115 4.23 -12.07 3.68
CA LYS A 115 4.48 -10.69 3.20
C LYS A 115 3.20 -9.85 3.12
N TYR A 116 2.11 -10.38 3.64
CA TYR A 116 0.79 -9.75 3.57
C TYR A 116 0.76 -8.37 4.21
N ASP A 117 1.41 -8.21 5.37
CA ASP A 117 1.46 -6.93 6.08
C ASP A 117 2.19 -5.85 5.26
N ASP A 118 3.20 -6.24 4.49
CA ASP A 118 3.95 -5.30 3.65
C ASP A 118 3.12 -4.85 2.44
N LEU A 119 2.36 -5.75 1.84
CA LEU A 119 1.41 -5.42 0.76
C LEU A 119 0.31 -4.46 1.28
N LEU A 120 -0.28 -4.79 2.43
CA LEU A 120 -1.34 -3.97 3.04
C LEU A 120 -0.82 -2.59 3.41
N LYS A 121 0.35 -2.50 4.06
CA LYS A 121 1.01 -1.23 4.38
C LYS A 121 1.31 -0.43 3.12
N SER A 122 1.79 -1.05 2.06
CA SER A 122 2.12 -0.36 0.81
C SER A 122 0.87 0.25 0.18
N ALA A 123 -0.22 -0.50 0.10
CA ALA A 123 -1.48 -0.01 -0.44
C ALA A 123 -2.11 1.09 0.43
N GLN A 124 -2.05 0.96 1.77
CA GLN A 124 -2.49 2.01 2.69
C GLN A 124 -1.61 3.26 2.63
N SER A 125 -0.30 3.10 2.43
CA SER A 125 0.67 4.20 2.35
C SER A 125 0.36 5.13 1.18
N ILE A 126 -0.09 4.61 0.03
CA ILE A 126 -0.47 5.45 -1.12
C ILE A 126 -1.59 6.42 -0.75
N SER A 127 -2.65 5.94 -0.08
CA SER A 127 -3.74 6.81 0.37
C SER A 127 -3.29 7.77 1.49
N GLN A 128 -2.32 7.39 2.32
CA GLN A 128 -1.81 8.24 3.38
C GLN A 128 -0.91 9.36 2.84
N VAL A 129 -0.01 9.05 1.89
CA VAL A 129 0.90 10.01 1.27
C VAL A 129 0.13 11.18 0.66
N THR A 130 -0.98 10.91 -0.03
CA THR A 130 -1.82 11.98 -0.60
C THR A 130 -2.32 12.95 0.47
N LYS A 131 -2.79 12.43 1.62
CA LYS A 131 -3.26 13.26 2.74
C LYS A 131 -2.12 14.04 3.40
N GLU A 132 -0.95 13.43 3.55
CA GLU A 132 0.21 14.10 4.13
C GLU A 132 0.74 15.21 3.21
N LEU A 133 0.71 15.01 1.88
CA LEU A 133 1.04 16.07 0.91
C LEU A 133 0.08 17.26 1.00
N GLN A 134 -1.23 17.02 1.15
CA GLN A 134 -2.22 18.09 1.36
C GLN A 134 -1.96 18.86 2.65
N LYS A 135 -1.65 18.16 3.76
CA LYS A 135 -1.30 18.82 5.03
C LYS A 135 -0.03 19.64 4.92
N ALA A 136 1.01 19.12 4.25
CA ALA A 136 2.25 19.85 4.02
C ALA A 136 2.00 21.10 3.19
N ALA A 137 1.22 21.00 2.10
CA ALA A 137 0.87 22.13 1.26
C ALA A 137 0.12 23.25 2.04
N ALA A 138 -0.88 22.87 2.83
CA ALA A 138 -1.65 23.78 3.68
C ALA A 138 -0.80 24.41 4.80
N TRP A 139 0.14 23.65 5.37
CA TRP A 139 1.08 24.17 6.35
C TRP A 139 2.02 25.21 5.73
N VAL A 140 2.57 24.95 4.55
CA VAL A 140 3.42 25.92 3.82
C VAL A 140 2.63 27.17 3.47
N GLU A 141 1.37 27.04 3.01
CA GLU A 141 0.50 28.18 2.75
C GLU A 141 0.25 29.01 4.00
N THR A 142 -0.04 28.35 5.14
CA THR A 142 -0.21 29.00 6.43
C THR A 142 1.05 29.75 6.83
N LEU A 143 2.23 29.13 6.72
CA LEU A 143 3.51 29.78 7.01
C LEU A 143 3.72 31.01 6.12
N CYS A 144 3.44 30.88 4.81
CA CYS A 144 3.54 31.98 3.85
C CYS A 144 2.51 33.10 4.08
N SER A 145 1.44 32.87 4.85
CA SER A 145 0.43 33.88 5.19
C SER A 145 0.73 34.65 6.48
N ARG A 146 1.71 34.20 7.25
CA ARG A 146 2.06 34.76 8.57
C ARG A 146 3.00 35.95 8.44
N ASP A 147 2.45 37.11 8.10
CA ASP A 147 3.20 38.37 8.05
C ASP A 147 3.94 38.65 9.37
N ASP A 148 3.34 38.29 10.52
CA ASP A 148 3.94 38.43 11.85
C ASP A 148 5.31 37.73 12.00
N VAL A 149 5.50 36.59 11.33
CA VAL A 149 6.76 35.85 11.35
C VAL A 149 7.81 36.56 10.50
N TYR A 150 7.45 36.99 9.29
CA TYR A 150 8.37 37.69 8.40
C TYR A 150 8.78 39.05 8.96
N ASP A 151 7.83 39.80 9.53
CA ASP A 151 8.08 41.07 10.21
C ASP A 151 9.02 40.89 11.41
N SER A 152 8.83 39.81 12.19
CA SER A 152 9.72 39.49 13.31
C SER A 152 11.13 39.14 12.84
N ILE A 153 11.30 38.45 11.72
CA ILE A 153 12.61 38.12 11.15
C ILE A 153 13.29 39.41 10.68
N LEU A 154 12.58 40.26 9.92
CA LEU A 154 13.07 41.57 9.46
C LEU A 154 13.53 42.43 10.64
N THR A 155 12.67 42.62 11.64
CA THR A 155 12.99 43.41 12.84
C THR A 155 14.24 42.88 13.56
N THR A 156 14.42 41.56 13.60
CA THR A 156 15.59 40.93 14.23
C THR A 156 16.85 41.13 13.39
N ALA A 157 16.75 41.05 12.06
CA ALA A 157 17.85 41.31 11.15
C ALA A 157 18.32 42.76 11.23
N ASP A 158 17.38 43.72 11.22
CA ASP A 158 17.67 45.15 11.36
C ASP A 158 18.37 45.47 12.68
N ALA A 159 17.95 44.82 13.77
CA ALA A 159 18.57 45.00 15.08
C ALA A 159 20.01 44.42 15.17
N CYS A 160 20.37 43.51 14.26
CA CYS A 160 21.68 42.86 14.24
C CYS A 160 22.67 43.56 13.28
N ILE A 161 22.18 44.32 12.30
CA ILE A 161 22.98 45.02 11.30
C ILE A 161 22.97 46.52 11.63
N ASP A 162 23.84 46.94 12.55
CA ASP A 162 23.95 48.35 12.97
C ASP A 162 24.29 49.26 11.77
N GLY A 163 23.33 50.11 11.36
CA GLY A 163 23.57 51.29 10.54
C GLY A 163 23.63 51.09 9.01
N CYS A 164 23.19 49.96 8.48
CA CYS A 164 23.01 49.77 7.04
C CYS A 164 21.53 49.53 6.74
N GLU A 165 20.88 50.42 5.98
CA GLU A 165 19.56 50.16 5.37
C GLU A 165 19.74 49.05 4.33
N ASP A 166 19.79 47.79 4.77
CA ASP A 166 20.07 46.65 3.92
C ASP A 166 18.78 46.14 3.30
N THR A 167 18.40 46.73 2.17
CA THR A 167 17.26 46.28 1.34
C THR A 167 17.43 44.83 0.86
N GLY A 168 18.65 44.27 0.96
CA GLY A 168 18.94 42.89 0.56
C GLY A 168 18.15 41.85 1.37
N VAL A 169 17.98 42.06 2.68
CA VAL A 169 17.28 41.09 3.54
C VAL A 169 15.78 41.04 3.22
N GLU A 170 15.17 42.20 2.96
CA GLU A 170 13.76 42.28 2.56
C GLU A 170 13.51 41.60 1.21
N ASP A 171 14.36 41.88 0.21
CA ASP A 171 14.26 41.25 -1.11
C ASP A 171 14.46 39.73 -1.04
N GLU A 172 15.41 39.26 -0.22
CA GLU A 172 15.65 37.83 0.01
C GLU A 172 14.44 37.14 0.66
N LEU A 173 13.82 37.76 1.68
CA LEU A 173 12.64 37.21 2.34
C LEU A 173 11.41 37.19 1.42
N ILE A 174 11.23 38.22 0.59
CA ILE A 174 10.17 38.25 -0.43
C ILE A 174 10.37 37.11 -1.44
N SER A 175 11.61 36.92 -1.90
CA SER A 175 11.98 35.84 -2.83
C SER A 175 11.74 34.46 -2.21
N GLU A 176 12.18 34.22 -0.97
CA GLU A 176 11.94 32.96 -0.25
C GLU A 176 10.43 32.70 -0.08
N ARG A 177 9.68 33.72 0.33
CA ARG A 177 8.22 33.63 0.48
C ARG A 177 7.53 33.30 -0.84
N SER A 178 8.01 33.83 -1.97
CA SER A 178 7.52 33.46 -3.30
C SER A 178 7.80 31.99 -3.63
N MET A 179 9.03 31.53 -3.39
CA MET A 179 9.42 30.14 -3.63
C MET A 179 8.61 29.15 -2.77
N MET A 180 8.37 29.47 -1.49
CA MET A 180 7.56 28.64 -0.61
C MET A 180 6.10 28.54 -1.09
N LYS A 181 5.53 29.64 -1.61
CA LYS A 181 4.19 29.61 -2.25
C LYS A 181 4.18 28.70 -3.48
N GLU A 182 5.21 28.75 -4.33
CA GLU A 182 5.33 27.85 -5.48
C GLU A 182 5.42 26.37 -5.04
N ILE A 183 6.17 26.07 -3.98
CA ILE A 183 6.25 24.71 -3.40
C ILE A 183 4.87 24.25 -2.91
N SER A 184 4.13 25.11 -2.20
CA SER A 184 2.76 24.77 -1.76
C SER A 184 1.84 24.43 -2.94
N LEU A 185 1.86 25.24 -4.01
CA LEU A 185 1.10 24.97 -5.23
C LEU A 185 1.51 23.65 -5.89
N PHE A 186 2.80 23.37 -5.94
CA PHE A 186 3.32 22.11 -6.48
C PHE A 186 2.87 20.90 -5.66
N LEU A 187 2.89 20.99 -4.32
CA LEU A 187 2.42 19.94 -3.43
C LEU A 187 0.91 19.70 -3.60
N HIS A 188 0.10 20.76 -3.72
CA HIS A 188 -1.33 20.64 -4.05
C HIS A 188 -1.54 19.92 -5.37
N LYS A 189 -0.80 20.30 -6.42
CA LYS A 189 -0.89 19.65 -7.73
C LYS A 189 -0.53 18.16 -7.66
N ILE A 190 0.55 17.79 -6.97
CA ILE A 190 0.91 16.37 -6.78
C ILE A 190 -0.21 15.65 -6.03
N ALA A 191 -0.77 16.25 -4.97
CA ALA A 191 -1.84 15.64 -4.21
C ALA A 191 -3.10 15.43 -5.06
N GLU A 192 -3.50 16.41 -5.87
CA GLU A 192 -4.64 16.29 -6.79
C GLU A 192 -4.40 15.23 -7.87
N GLU A 193 -3.20 15.20 -8.47
CA GLU A 193 -2.84 14.17 -9.43
C GLU A 193 -2.84 12.78 -8.76
N SER A 194 -2.29 12.66 -7.55
CA SER A 194 -2.32 11.44 -6.74
C SER A 194 -3.74 10.99 -6.40
N GLU A 195 -4.66 11.94 -6.16
CA GLU A 195 -6.06 11.65 -5.90
C GLU A 195 -6.79 11.18 -7.16
N LYS A 196 -6.41 11.65 -8.35
CA LYS A 196 -6.89 11.07 -9.62
C LYS A 196 -6.42 9.62 -9.80
N TYR A 197 -5.25 9.27 -9.25
CA TYR A 197 -4.75 7.90 -9.18
C TYR A 197 -5.34 7.09 -8.01
N LYS A 198 -6.05 7.73 -7.08
CA LYS A 198 -6.88 7.05 -6.08
C LYS A 198 -8.12 6.49 -6.78
N SER A 199 -7.85 5.52 -7.63
CA SER A 199 -8.82 4.89 -8.48
C SER A 199 -9.70 4.00 -7.62
N PRO A 200 -11.02 3.93 -7.89
CA PRO A 200 -11.88 2.90 -7.30
C PRO A 200 -11.32 1.48 -7.49
N ILE A 201 -10.43 1.29 -8.47
CA ILE A 201 -9.60 0.09 -8.63
C ILE A 201 -8.82 -0.24 -7.36
N LEU A 202 -8.10 0.72 -6.76
CA LEU A 202 -7.25 0.47 -5.59
C LEU A 202 -8.08 0.06 -4.38
N ASP A 203 -9.23 0.72 -4.17
CA ASP A 203 -10.17 0.36 -3.11
C ASP A 203 -10.75 -1.05 -3.34
N CYS A 204 -11.06 -1.40 -4.59
CA CYS A 204 -11.49 -2.74 -4.96
C CYS A 204 -10.39 -3.78 -4.70
N VAL A 205 -9.14 -3.51 -5.08
CA VAL A 205 -7.99 -4.39 -4.82
C VAL A 205 -7.79 -4.57 -3.31
N LEU A 206 -7.83 -3.49 -2.53
CA LEU A 206 -7.74 -3.52 -1.07
C LEU A 206 -8.86 -4.35 -0.44
N ASP A 207 -10.10 -4.18 -0.89
CA ASP A 207 -11.23 -4.99 -0.43
C ASP A 207 -11.01 -6.48 -0.76
N GLN A 208 -10.52 -6.81 -1.95
CA GLN A 208 -10.19 -8.19 -2.31
C GLN A 208 -9.07 -8.75 -1.42
N ILE A 209 -8.02 -7.98 -1.12
CA ILE A 209 -6.92 -8.36 -0.23
C ILE A 209 -7.44 -8.71 1.17
N VAL A 210 -8.28 -7.82 1.74
CA VAL A 210 -8.84 -7.94 3.08
C VAL A 210 -9.82 -9.10 3.20
N THR A 211 -10.69 -9.27 2.19
CA THR A 211 -11.72 -10.32 2.18
C THR A 211 -11.22 -11.69 1.72
N HIS A 212 -10.01 -11.77 1.15
CA HIS A 212 -9.46 -13.04 0.68
C HIS A 212 -9.30 -14.04 1.83
N PRO A 213 -9.82 -15.27 1.75
CA PRO A 213 -9.57 -16.31 2.74
C PRO A 213 -8.08 -16.64 2.82
N LEU A 214 -7.63 -16.99 4.03
CA LEU A 214 -6.26 -17.41 4.34
C LEU A 214 -6.09 -18.89 4.06
#